data_AF-A0A3R9BB64-F1
#
_entry.id   AF-A0A3R9BB64-F1
#
_cell.length_a   1.000
_cell.length_b   1.000
_cell.length_c   1.000
_cell.angle_alpha   90.00
_cell.angle_beta   90.00
_cell.angle_gamma   90.00
#
_symmetry.space_group_name_H-M   'P 1'
#
loop_
_entity.id
_entity.type
_entity.pdbx_description
1 polymer ?
#
loop_
_entity_poly.entity_id
_entity_poly.type
_entity_poly.pdbx_seq_one_letter_code
_entity_poly.pdbx_strand_id
1 'polypeptide(L)' 'MRFYEVVVGSDSGPQRRLRVASPTDVQAADAAAPLMRAQEAILSIRETPDDGLQQVDAPPPQTQAQELAPVTPGVAAKP' A
#
# COMPACT_ATOMS: atom_id res chain seq x y z
N MET A 1 10.36 -5.46 -2.92
CA MET A 1 9.27 -4.55 -2.51
C MET A 1 9.69 -3.14 -2.90
N ARG A 2 8.79 -2.32 -3.43
CA ARG A 2 9.11 -0.94 -3.85
C ARG A 2 8.35 0.04 -2.95
N PHE A 3 8.92 1.22 -2.78
CA PHE A 3 8.31 2.29 -2.00
C PHE A 3 7.88 3.40 -2.93
N TYR A 4 6.68 3.89 -2.72
CA TYR A 4 6.11 4.97 -3.51
C TYR A 4 5.78 6.14 -2.59
N GLU A 5 6.17 7.34 -3.03
CA GLU A 5 5.71 8.60 -2.48
C GLU A 5 4.48 9.05 -3.29
N VAL A 6 3.31 9.05 -2.65
CA VAL A 6 2.06 9.53 -3.21
C VAL A 6 1.81 10.94 -2.68
N VAL A 7 1.88 11.92 -3.58
CA VAL A 7 1.55 13.32 -3.27
C VAL A 7 0.05 13.49 -3.44
N VAL A 8 -0.62 13.87 -2.35
CA VAL A 8 -2.06 14.13 -2.32
C VAL A 8 -2.33 15.57 -1.91
N GLY A 9 -3.43 16.14 -2.38
CA GLY A 9 -3.83 17.49 -2.01
C GLY A 9 -5.21 17.85 -2.54
N SER A 10 -5.74 18.96 -2.08
CA SER A 10 -6.99 19.55 -2.57
C SER A 10 -6.67 20.69 -3.53
N ASP A 11 -7.64 21.07 -4.36
CA ASP A 11 -7.51 22.07 -5.45
C ASP A 11 -6.86 23.41 -5.02
N SER A 12 -7.04 23.80 -3.75
CA SER A 12 -6.43 25.00 -3.16
C SER A 12 -5.77 24.73 -1.80
N GLY A 13 -5.52 23.45 -1.47
CA GLY A 13 -5.07 23.01 -0.15
C GLY A 13 -3.58 22.65 -0.07
N PRO A 14 -3.05 22.48 1.15
CA PRO A 14 -1.68 22.01 1.35
C PRO A 14 -1.50 20.59 0.80
N GLN A 15 -0.37 20.34 0.15
CA GLN A 15 0.00 19.01 -0.33
C GLN A 15 0.57 18.17 0.81
N ARG A 16 0.23 16.89 0.84
CA ARG A 16 0.75 15.88 1.77
C ARG A 16 1.44 14.77 0.99
N ARG A 17 2.45 14.16 1.59
CA ARG A 17 3.19 13.04 1.03
C ARG A 17 2.85 11.81 1.86
N LEU A 18 2.38 10.76 1.20
CA LEU A 18 2.05 9.47 1.80
C LEU A 18 3.06 8.46 1.29
N ARG A 19 3.71 7.73 2.20
CA ARG A 19 4.64 6.65 1.84
C ARG A 19 3.96 5.30 1.96
N VAL A 20 3.90 4.58 0.84
CA VAL A 20 3.28 3.26 0.76
C VAL A 20 4.23 2.24 0.15
N ALA A 21 4.24 1.04 0.71
CA ALA A 21 4.94 -0.11 0.14
C ALA A 21 4.03 -0.82 -0.86
N SER A 22 4.46 -0.94 -2.12
CA SER A 22 3.64 -1.52 -3.19
C SER A 22 4.49 -2.24 -4.25
N PRO A 23 3.95 -3.27 -4.95
CA PRO A 23 4.62 -3.88 -6.10
C PRO A 23 4.61 -3.00 -7.35
N THR A 24 3.56 -2.17 -7.52
CA THR A 24 3.33 -1.33 -8.69
C THR A 24 2.84 0.07 -8.28
N ASP A 25 2.96 1.03 -9.19
CA ASP A 25 2.44 2.39 -9.06
C ASP A 25 0.91 2.42 -8.97
N VAL A 26 0.21 1.57 -9.73
CA VAL A 26 -1.25 1.42 -9.66
C VAL A 26 -1.69 0.96 -8.28
N GLN A 27 -1.03 -0.06 -7.72
CA GLN A 27 -1.33 -0.55 -6.37
C GLN A 27 -0.89 0.45 -5.28
N ALA A 28 0.04 1.36 -5.57
CA ALA A 28 0.42 2.42 -4.64
C ALA A 28 -0.69 3.47 -4.50
N ALA A 29 -1.40 3.78 -5.60
CA ALA A 29 -2.58 4.65 -5.55
C ALA A 29 -3.67 4.06 -4.65
N ASP A 30 -3.95 2.77 -4.83
CA ASP A 30 -4.95 2.03 -4.05
C ASP A 30 -4.56 1.95 -2.57
N ALA A 31 -3.28 1.68 -2.27
CA ALA A 31 -2.75 1.67 -0.92
C ALA A 31 -2.79 3.05 -0.23
N ALA A 32 -2.70 4.14 -1.01
CA ALA A 32 -2.79 5.50 -0.49
C ALA A 32 -4.24 5.95 -0.28
N ALA A 33 -5.21 5.39 -1.00
CA ALA A 33 -6.63 5.76 -0.89
C ALA A 33 -7.18 5.76 0.56
N PRO A 34 -6.94 4.74 1.41
CA PRO A 34 -7.41 4.77 2.80
C PRO A 34 -6.67 5.78 3.70
N LEU A 35 -5.51 6.28 3.28
CA LEU A 35 -4.71 7.29 4.00
C LEU A 35 -5.07 8.73 3.62
N MET A 36 -5.86 8.91 2.56
CA MET A 36 -6.34 10.19 2.08
C MET A 36 -7.52 10.70 2.94
N ARG A 37 -7.60 12.02 3.09
CA ARG A 37 -8.75 12.70 3.68
C ARG A 37 -9.81 12.93 2.62
N ALA A 38 -11.04 13.15 3.07
CA ALA A 38 -12.11 13.59 2.19
C ALA A 38 -11.69 14.87 1.45
N GLN A 39 -11.96 14.92 0.14
CA GLN A 39 -11.63 16.03 -0.78
C GLN A 39 -10.15 16.18 -1.15
N GLU A 40 -9.30 15.21 -0.81
CA GLU A 40 -7.96 15.11 -1.40
C GLU A 40 -7.98 14.27 -2.67
N ALA A 41 -7.16 14.66 -3.64
CA ALA A 41 -6.90 13.93 -4.86
C ALA A 41 -5.41 13.57 -4.94
N ILE A 42 -5.09 12.48 -5.64
CA ILE A 42 -3.72 12.11 -5.95
C ILE A 42 -3.21 13.07 -7.03
N LEU A 43 -2.14 13.79 -6.70
CA LEU A 43 -1.48 14.75 -7.59
C LEU A 43 -0.27 14.11 -8.30
N SER A 44 0.43 13.21 -7.63
CA SER A 44 1.61 12.54 -8.19
C SER A 44 1.91 11.23 -7.46
N ILE A 45 2.45 10.25 -8.17
CA ILE A 45 2.98 8.99 -7.62
C ILE A 45 4.39 8.83 -8.15
N ARG A 46 5.37 8.65 -7.27
CA ARG A 46 6.77 8.39 -7.66
C ARG A 46 7.37 7.26 -6.86
N GLU A 47 8.07 6.36 -7.53
CA GLU A 47 8.91 5.36 -6.88
C GLU A 47 10.10 6.06 -6.21
N THR A 48 10.30 5.81 -4.92
CA THR A 48 11.46 6.29 -4.18
C THR A 48 12.39 5.12 -3.85
N PRO A 49 13.71 5.27 -4.04
CA PRO A 49 14.67 4.25 -3.63
C PRO A 49 14.56 4.02 -2.11
N ASP A 50 14.63 2.77 -1.69
CA ASP A 50 14.57 2.42 -0.27
C ASP A 50 15.93 2.67 0.39
N ASP A 51 16.10 3.82 1.01
CA ASP A 51 17.33 4.19 1.73
C ASP A 51 17.44 3.54 3.13
N GLY A 52 16.64 2.50 3.42
CA GLY A 52 16.67 1.75 4.70
C GLY A 52 16.21 2.53 5.94
N LEU A 53 15.81 3.79 5.78
CA LEU A 53 15.30 4.68 6.84
C LEU A 53 13.80 5.01 6.66
N GLN A 54 13.13 4.37 5.71
CA GLN A 54 11.76 4.72 5.34
C GLN A 54 10.75 4.02 6.25
N GLN A 55 10.13 4.80 7.14
CA GLN A 55 8.93 4.39 7.86
C GLN A 55 7.73 4.57 6.92
N VAL A 56 7.01 3.48 6.64
CA VAL A 56 5.79 3.50 5.83
C VAL A 56 4.57 3.81 6.68
N ASP A 57 3.70 4.66 6.17
CA ASP A 57 2.50 5.13 6.87
C ASP A 57 1.38 4.07 6.91
N ALA A 58 1.47 3.06 6.05
CA ALA A 58 0.57 1.92 6.04
C ALA A 58 1.31 0.61 5.76
N PRO A 59 0.83 -0.51 6.33
CA PRO A 59 1.23 -1.83 5.87
C PRO A 59 0.85 -1.99 4.38
N PRO A 60 1.60 -2.81 3.63
CA PRO A 60 1.27 -3.10 2.24
C PRO A 60 -0.16 -3.67 2.14
N PRO A 61 -0.92 -3.33 1.09
CA PRO A 61 -2.27 -3.85 0.93
C PRO A 61 -2.24 -5.38 0.92
N GLN A 62 -3.12 -6.00 1.71
CA GLN A 62 -3.32 -7.45 1.63
C GLN A 62 -3.79 -7.78 0.22
N THR A 63 -2.98 -8.54 -0.50
CA THR A 63 -3.34 -9.04 -1.83
C THR A 63 -4.17 -10.30 -1.67
N GLN A 64 -5.19 -10.50 -2.52
CA GLN A 64 -6.02 -11.71 -2.56
C GLN A 64 -5.21 -13.02 -2.65
N ALA A 65 -3.95 -12.96 -3.09
CA ALA A 65 -3.01 -14.09 -3.09
C ALA A 65 -2.71 -14.64 -1.67
N GLN A 66 -2.89 -13.85 -0.61
CA GLN A 66 -2.77 -14.32 0.77
C GLN A 66 -4.02 -15.04 1.28
N GLU A 67 -5.18 -14.84 0.64
CA GLU A 67 -6.45 -15.48 1.00
C GLU A 67 -6.58 -16.89 0.36
N LEU A 68 -5.78 -17.17 -0.67
CA LEU A 68 -5.75 -18.44 -1.39
C LEU A 68 -4.71 -19.45 -0.88
N ALA A 69 -4.13 -19.27 0.32
CA ALA A 69 -3.47 -20.38 0.97
C ALA A 69 -4.55 -21.42 1.33
N PRO A 70 -4.59 -22.61 0.71
CA PRO A 70 -5.60 -23.60 1.05
C PRO A 70 -5.39 -23.98 2.52
N VAL A 71 -6.39 -23.66 3.36
CA VAL A 71 -6.56 -24.32 4.64
C VAL A 71 -6.96 -25.77 4.34
N THR A 72 -6.00 -26.64 4.03
CA THR A 72 -6.30 -28.06 3.84
C THR A 72 -6.74 -28.64 5.19
N PRO A 73 -8.03 -28.99 5.40
CA PRO A 73 -8.45 -29.72 6.60
C PRO A 73 -8.31 -31.20 6.24
N GLY A 74 -7.12 -31.76 6.45
CA GLY A 74 -6.80 -33.13 6.08
C GLY A 74 -6.42 -33.97 7.29
N VAL A 75 -7.41 -34.62 7.88
CA VAL A 75 -7.30 -35.63 8.94
C VAL A 75 -6.28 -36.72 8.56
N ALA A 76 -5.35 -37.05 9.45
CA ALA A 76 -4.70 -38.35 9.46
C ALA A 76 -4.45 -38.80 10.91
N ALA A 77 -5.31 -39.70 11.36
CA ALA A 77 -5.18 -40.42 12.61
C ALA A 77 -4.13 -41.55 12.51
N LYS A 78 -3.32 -41.65 13.57
CA LYS A 78 -2.68 -42.86 14.14
C LYS A 78 -1.60 -43.61 13.32
N PRO A 79 -0.65 -44.30 14.00
CA PRO A 79 -0.89 -45.46 14.88
C PRO A 79 -0.67 -45.24 16.39
#